data_AF-X1FJQ0-F1
#
_entry.id   AF-X1FJQ0-F1
#
_cell.length_a   1.000
_cell.length_b   1.000
_cell.length_c   1.000
_cell.angle_alpha   90.00
_cell.angle_beta   90.00
_cell.angle_gamma   90.00
#
_symmetry.space_group_name_H-M   'P 1'
#
loop_
_entity.id
_entity.type
_entity.pdbx_description
1 polymer ?
#
loop_
_entity_poly.entity_id
_entity_poly.type
_entity_poly.pdbx_seq_one_letter_code
_entity_poly.pdbx_strand_id
1 'polypeptide(L)' 'MIHIGLSCVGCGMCSDVCPADIPVASIFRKAGKAVQDVFKYMPGKDVEDKIPVTTFEEEELTSVED' A
#
# COMPACT_ATOMS: atom_id res chain seq x y z
N MET A 1 -6.84 5.62 -4.40
CA MET A 1 -5.39 5.57 -4.14
C MET A 1 -4.78 4.19 -4.50
N ILE A 2 -5.13 3.63 -5.66
CA ILE A 2 -4.73 2.24 -6.02
C ILE A 2 -3.21 2.13 -6.20
N HIS A 3 -2.57 3.14 -6.83
CA HIS A 3 -1.14 3.09 -7.13
C HIS A 3 -0.25 3.12 -5.87
N ILE A 4 -0.48 4.05 -4.94
CA ILE A 4 0.45 4.26 -3.81
C ILE A 4 0.18 3.29 -2.65
N GLY A 5 -1.09 3.02 -2.35
CA GLY A 5 -1.43 2.19 -1.18
C GLY A 5 -0.99 0.74 -1.33
N LEU A 6 -0.95 0.23 -2.57
CA LEU A 6 -0.68 -1.17 -2.87
C LEU A 6 0.66 -1.39 -3.59
N SER A 7 1.30 -0.35 -4.14
CA SER A 7 2.55 -0.55 -4.92
C SER A 7 3.76 0.20 -4.35
N CYS A 8 3.60 1.06 -3.34
CA CYS A 8 4.74 1.74 -2.73
C CYS A 8 5.59 0.76 -1.90
N VAL A 9 6.79 0.44 -2.40
CA VAL A 9 7.78 -0.42 -1.70
C VAL A 9 8.67 0.34 -0.70
N GLY A 10 8.46 1.65 -0.55
CA GLY A 10 9.23 2.46 0.41
C GLY A 10 10.66 2.78 0.00
N CYS A 11 10.99 2.80 -1.30
CA CYS A 11 12.35 3.06 -1.79
C CYS A 11 12.88 4.48 -1.56
N GLY A 12 12.03 5.45 -1.23
CA GLY A 12 12.46 6.83 -0.91
C GLY A 12 12.73 7.74 -2.11
N MET A 13 12.99 7.18 -3.30
CA MET A 13 13.40 7.93 -4.50
C MET A 13 12.47 9.09 -4.87
N CYS A 14 11.16 8.97 -4.59
CA CYS A 14 10.20 10.05 -4.85
C CYS A 14 10.44 11.31 -4.00
N SER A 15 11.03 11.19 -2.81
CA SER A 15 11.43 12.35 -2.01
C SER A 15 12.77 12.89 -2.48
N ASP A 16 13.72 12.00 -2.81
CA ASP A 16 15.07 12.37 -3.24
C ASP A 16 15.07 13.21 -4.51
N VAL A 17 14.13 12.97 -5.43
CA VAL A 17 14.01 13.69 -6.70
C VAL A 17 13.00 14.86 -6.64
N CYS A 18 12.37 15.12 -5.50
CA CYS A 18 11.31 16.12 -5.42
C CYS A 18 11.90 17.54 -5.51
N PRO A 19 11.57 18.33 -6.54
CA PRO A 19 12.12 19.69 -6.70
C PRO A 19 11.56 20.71 -5.71
N ALA A 20 10.55 20.32 -4.92
CA ALA A 20 9.87 21.15 -3.95
C ALA A 20 10.10 20.70 -2.49
N ASP A 21 11.06 19.79 -2.27
CA ASP A 21 11.42 19.26 -0.94
C ASP A 21 10.24 18.67 -0.14
N ILE A 22 9.22 18.14 -0.84
CA ILE A 22 8.08 17.50 -0.20
C ILE A 22 8.53 16.13 0.35
N PRO A 23 8.16 15.75 1.58
CA PRO A 23 8.48 14.44 2.15
C PRO A 23 7.55 13.33 1.62
N VAL A 24 7.55 13.13 0.30
CA VAL A 24 6.61 12.27 -0.44
C VAL A 24 6.62 10.84 0.08
N ALA A 25 7.79 10.28 0.37
CA ALA A 25 7.93 8.91 0.86
C ALA A 25 7.23 8.72 2.21
N SER A 26 7.31 9.70 3.12
CA SER A 26 6.62 9.65 4.41
C SER A 26 5.10 9.68 4.23
N ILE A 27 4.61 10.56 3.35
CA ILE A 27 3.18 10.68 3.02
C ILE A 27 2.68 9.35 2.44
N PHE A 28 3.41 8.77 1.49
CA PHE A 28 3.01 7.55 0.80
C PHE A 28 3.06 6.33 1.73
N ARG A 29 4.07 6.21 2.60
CA ARG A 29 4.11 5.16 3.63
C ARG A 29 2.92 5.27 4.58
N LYS A 30 2.57 6.49 5.00
CA LYS A 30 1.41 6.74 5.86
C LYS A 30 0.09 6.40 5.15
N ALA A 31 -0.05 6.78 3.88
CA ALA A 31 -1.24 6.49 3.10
C ALA A 31 -1.44 4.99 2.85
N GLY A 32 -0.36 4.23 2.64
CA GLY A 32 -0.40 2.79 2.43
C GLY A 32 -0.64 1.99 3.71
N LYS A 33 -0.29 2.52 4.89
CA LYS A 33 -0.38 1.78 6.16
C LYS A 33 -1.75 1.17 6.42
N ALA A 34 -2.84 1.92 6.20
CA ALA A 34 -4.19 1.41 6.43
C ALA A 34 -4.52 0.19 5.54
N VAL A 35 -4.10 0.24 4.27
CA VAL A 35 -4.30 -0.86 3.31
C VAL A 35 -3.48 -2.08 3.74
N GLN A 36 -2.22 -1.89 4.12
CA GLN A 36 -1.35 -2.97 4.59
C GLN A 36 -1.90 -3.61 5.88
N ASP A 37 -2.43 -2.80 6.80
CA ASP A 37 -2.98 -3.30 8.07
C ASP A 37 -4.27 -4.10 7.87
N VAL A 38 -5.15 -3.67 6.95
CA VAL A 38 -6.42 -4.33 6.64
C VAL A 38 -6.17 -5.65 5.91
N PHE A 39 -5.43 -5.62 4.81
CA PHE A 39 -5.26 -6.78 3.93
C PHE A 39 -4.04 -7.65 4.29
N LYS A 40 -3.32 -7.31 5.37
CA LYS A 40 -2.04 -7.94 5.76
C LYS A 40 -1.04 -8.06 4.60
N TYR A 41 -1.11 -7.12 3.66
CA TYR A 41 -0.37 -7.12 2.41
C TYR A 41 0.84 -6.19 2.49
N MET A 42 2.01 -6.67 2.07
CA MET A 42 3.24 -5.86 2.04
C MET A 42 3.74 -5.73 0.59
N PRO A 43 3.68 -4.52 -0.02
CA PRO A 43 4.07 -4.33 -1.41
C PRO A 43 5.51 -4.78 -1.68
N GLY A 44 5.69 -5.59 -2.73
CA GLY A 44 7.01 -6.03 -3.21
C GLY A 44 7.74 -7.03 -2.31
N LYS A 45 7.07 -7.62 -1.31
CA LYS A 45 7.65 -8.64 -0.43
C LYS A 45 7.81 -9.99 -1.15
N ASP A 46 6.80 -10.40 -1.91
CA ASP A 46 6.79 -11.63 -2.71
C ASP A 46 6.24 -11.32 -4.11
N VAL A 47 6.74 -12.02 -5.13
CA VAL A 47 6.27 -11.92 -6.52
C VAL A 47 4.99 -12.72 -6.76
N GLU A 48 4.76 -13.76 -5.96
CA GLU A 48 3.55 -14.60 -6.05
C GLU A 48 2.38 -14.02 -5.24
N ASP A 49 2.64 -13.01 -4.38
CA ASP A 49 1.60 -12.31 -3.61
C ASP A 49 0.63 -11.59 -4.55
N LYS A 50 -0.64 -12.00 -4.51
CA LYS A 50 -1.71 -11.35 -5.28
C LYS A 50 -1.99 -9.96 -4.71
N ILE A 51 -2.20 -8.99 -5.60
CA ILE A 51 -2.59 -7.64 -5.18
C ILE A 51 -4.04 -7.69 -4.66
N PRO A 52 -4.34 -7.19 -3.44
CA PRO A 52 -5.68 -7.30 -2.83
C PRO A 52 -6.84 -6.92 -3.76
N VAL A 53 -6.72 -5.85 -4.55
CA VAL A 53 -7.80 -5.41 -5.47
C VAL A 53 -7.96 -6.25 -6.74
N THR A 54 -7.17 -7.31 -6.89
CA THR A 54 -7.20 -8.23 -8.05
C THR A 54 -7.71 -9.62 -7.68
N THR A 55 -7.98 -9.86 -6.41
CA THR A 55 -8.49 -11.12 -5.87
C THR A 55 -9.73 -10.86 -5.02
N PHE A 56 -10.42 -11.92 -4.61
CA PHE A 56 -11.57 -11.84 -3.72
C PHE A 56 -11.56 -13.04 -2.78
N GLU A 57 -11.82 -12.79 -1.50
CA GLU A 57 -11.83 -13.75 -0.41
C GLU A 57 -13.11 -13.50 0.41
N GLU A 58 -14.06 -14.44 0.40
CA GLU A 58 -15.40 -14.22 0.99
C GLU A 58 -15.35 -13.88 2.48
N GLU A 59 -14.40 -14.44 3.22
CA GLU A 59 -14.32 -14.31 4.68
C GLU A 59 -13.32 -13.23 5.16
N GLU A 60 -12.75 -12.41 4.26
CA GLU A 60 -11.63 -11.50 4.58
C GLU A 60 -12.01 -10.32 5.49
N LEU A 61 -13.23 -9.77 5.36
CA LEU A 61 -13.64 -8.53 6.01
C LEU A 61 -15.00 -8.62 6.73
N THR A 62 -15.40 -9.79 7.20
CA THR A 62 -16.69 -10.02 7.90
C THR A 62 -17.02 -8.99 8.99
N SER A 63 -16.01 -8.40 9.65
CA SER A 63 -16.18 -7.33 10.64
C SER A 63 -16.82 -6.01 10.15
N VAL A 64 -16.96 -5.80 8.83
CA VAL A 64 -17.57 -4.57 8.26
C VAL A 64 -18.97 -4.80 7.68
N GLU A 65 -19.50 -6.01 7.83
CA GLU A 65 -20.82 -6.40 7.32
C GLU A 65 -21.98 -5.97 8.24
N ASP A 66 -21.68 -5.64 9.50
CA ASP A 66 -22.59 -5.11 10.51
C ASP A 66 -22.68 -3.57 10.51
#